data_AF-A0A7K0PZI7-F1
#
_entry.id   AF-A0A7K0PZI7-F1
#
_cell.length_a   1.000
_cell.length_b   1.000
_cell.length_c   1.000
_cell.angle_alpha   90.00
_cell.angle_beta   90.00
_cell.angle_gamma   90.00
#
_symmetry.space_group_name_H-M   'P 1'
#
loop_
_entity.id
_entity.type
_entity.pdbx_description
1 polymer ?
#
loop_
_entity_poly.entity_id
_entity_poly.type
_entity_poly.pdbx_seq_one_letter_code
_entity_poly.pdbx_strand_id
1 'polypeptide(L)'
;MPPTIRRHSPNCPSGRPDVTGTTAGRRPRTDAARNRTHILDVAERYFTEHGVTGSLDALAKQAGVGPGTLYRHFPTRDALLAALLAARDEELVTRRDAIRAGGTDPAVALDGWLA
;
A
#
# COMPACT_ATOMS: atom_id res chain seq x y z
N MET A 1 10.79 58.72 53.94
CA MET A 1 11.30 57.32 53.98
C MET A 1 10.19 56.43 54.53
N PRO A 2 10.02 55.17 54.09
CA PRO A 2 9.45 54.64 52.83
C PRO A 2 8.23 53.70 53.17
N PRO A 3 7.74 52.77 52.32
CA PRO A 3 7.55 52.78 50.87
C PRO A 3 6.10 52.48 50.41
N THR A 4 5.85 52.88 49.17
CA THR A 4 4.86 52.43 48.19
C THR A 4 4.92 50.91 47.93
N ILE A 5 3.77 50.23 47.88
CA ILE A 5 3.68 48.91 47.21
C ILE A 5 2.69 48.99 46.04
N ARG A 6 3.33 49.04 44.88
CA ARG A 6 2.83 49.01 43.51
C ARG A 6 2.28 47.61 43.22
N ARG A 7 1.00 47.48 42.86
CA ARG A 7 0.47 46.23 42.27
C ARG A 7 1.20 46.01 40.94
N HIS A 8 2.00 44.95 40.89
CA HIS A 8 2.75 44.56 39.70
C HIS A 8 1.85 43.85 38.68
N SER A 9 2.23 44.09 37.43
CA SER A 9 1.63 43.69 36.17
C SER A 9 1.61 42.17 35.88
N PRO A 10 0.96 41.75 34.78
CA PRO A 10 0.60 40.38 34.48
C PRO A 10 1.68 39.58 33.71
N ASN A 11 1.46 38.26 33.70
CA ASN A 11 1.95 37.25 32.74
C ASN A 11 3.37 36.69 32.91
N CYS A 12 3.48 35.38 33.20
CA CYS A 12 3.99 34.40 32.22
C CYS A 12 3.81 32.96 32.75
N PRO A 13 3.68 31.97 31.84
CA PRO A 13 3.21 30.61 32.12
C PRO A 13 4.37 29.64 32.35
N SER A 14 4.20 28.69 33.27
CA SER A 14 5.06 27.51 33.35
C SER A 14 4.28 26.27 32.90
N GLY A 15 4.70 25.73 31.76
CA GLY A 15 4.09 24.60 31.11
C GLY A 15 4.42 23.25 31.74
N ARG A 16 3.55 22.28 31.46
CA ARG A 16 3.92 20.91 31.11
C ARG A 16 3.08 20.50 29.91
N PRO A 17 3.66 20.16 28.76
CA PRO A 17 2.95 19.34 27.78
C PRO A 17 2.89 17.91 28.34
N ASP A 18 1.68 17.45 28.61
CA ASP A 18 1.40 16.04 28.85
C ASP A 18 1.70 15.23 27.58
N VAL A 19 2.17 14.03 27.82
CA VAL A 19 2.83 13.11 26.91
C VAL A 19 1.89 12.52 25.85
N THR A 20 2.33 12.62 24.59
CA THR A 20 2.13 11.66 23.49
C THR A 20 0.83 10.84 23.49
N GLY A 21 -0.26 11.51 23.13
CA GLY A 21 -1.40 10.89 22.46
C GLY A 21 -1.36 11.19 20.97
N THR A 22 -0.36 10.71 20.22
CA THR A 22 -0.49 10.66 18.75
C THR A 22 -1.52 9.59 18.45
N THR A 23 -2.78 10.01 18.42
CA THR A 23 -3.83 9.36 17.64
C THR A 23 -3.25 9.19 16.25
N ALA A 24 -2.78 7.99 15.93
CA ALA A 24 -2.34 7.62 14.60
C ALA A 24 -3.54 7.85 13.69
N GLY A 25 -3.57 9.03 13.08
CA GLY A 25 -4.63 9.49 12.20
C GLY A 25 -4.84 8.38 11.18
N ARG A 26 -6.09 7.91 11.12
CA ARG A 26 -6.53 6.84 10.23
C ARG A 26 -5.96 7.11 8.84
N ARG A 27 -4.89 6.38 8.50
CA ARG A 27 -4.08 6.59 7.29
C ARG A 27 -5.03 6.59 6.08
N PRO A 28 -4.91 7.55 5.13
CA PRO A 28 -5.89 7.68 4.05
C PRO A 28 -6.06 6.37 3.29
N ARG A 29 -7.29 6.05 2.90
CA ARG A 29 -7.62 4.82 2.13
C ARG A 29 -6.76 4.67 0.86
N THR A 30 -6.32 5.80 0.30
CA THR A 30 -5.41 5.89 -0.83
C THR A 30 -4.05 5.24 -0.56
N ASP A 31 -3.47 5.41 0.62
CA ASP A 31 -2.19 4.77 0.99
C ASP A 31 -2.37 3.26 1.10
N ALA A 32 -3.49 2.82 1.68
CA ALA A 32 -3.79 1.39 1.82
C ALA A 32 -3.98 0.72 0.45
N ALA A 33 -4.62 1.39 -0.51
CA ALA A 33 -4.78 0.91 -1.87
C ALA A 33 -3.43 0.86 -2.62
N ARG A 34 -2.63 1.94 -2.57
CA ARG A 34 -1.29 1.98 -3.17
C ARG A 34 -0.36 0.90 -2.59
N ASN A 35 -0.43 0.71 -1.27
CA ASN A 35 0.35 -0.34 -0.60
C ASN A 35 -0.09 -1.73 -1.05
N ARG A 36 -1.40 -1.96 -1.24
CA ARG A 36 -1.92 -3.23 -1.76
C ARG A 36 -1.40 -3.52 -3.17
N THR A 37 -1.49 -2.54 -4.08
CA THR A 37 -0.98 -2.69 -5.46
C THR A 37 0.52 -2.97 -5.46
N HIS A 38 1.30 -2.18 -4.69
CA HIS A 38 2.74 -2.39 -4.58
C HIS A 38 3.12 -3.80 -4.09
N ILE A 39 2.40 -4.32 -3.09
CA ILE A 39 2.62 -5.69 -2.60
C ILE A 39 2.36 -6.71 -3.72
N LEU A 40 1.33 -6.52 -4.57
CA LEU A 40 1.04 -7.40 -5.68
C LEU A 40 2.15 -7.40 -6.74
N ASP A 41 2.69 -6.22 -7.09
CA ASP A 41 3.79 -6.09 -8.06
C ASP A 41 5.09 -6.76 -7.56
N VAL A 42 5.33 -6.71 -6.25
CA VAL A 42 6.48 -7.40 -5.64
C VAL A 42 6.20 -8.91 -5.53
N ALA A 43 4.97 -9.31 -5.22
CA ALA A 43 4.56 -10.70 -5.11
C ALA A 43 4.66 -11.43 -6.43
N GLU A 44 4.28 -10.80 -7.54
CA GLU A 44 4.47 -11.36 -8.88
C GLU A 44 5.92 -11.76 -9.11
N ARG A 45 6.84 -10.80 -9.02
CA ARG A 45 8.27 -11.03 -9.24
C ARG A 45 8.83 -12.08 -8.31
N TYR A 46 8.47 -11.99 -7.02
CA TYR A 46 8.92 -12.94 -6.02
C TYR A 46 8.48 -14.37 -6.34
N PHE A 47 7.21 -14.57 -6.71
CA PHE A 47 6.69 -15.90 -7.04
C PHE A 47 7.19 -16.43 -8.38
N THR A 48 7.50 -15.57 -9.36
CA THR A 48 8.17 -15.98 -10.60
C THR A 48 9.55 -16.57 -10.32
N GLU A 49 10.30 -15.97 -9.39
CA GLU A 49 11.67 -16.41 -9.06
C GLU A 49 11.71 -17.59 -8.08
N HIS A 50 10.81 -17.62 -7.08
CA HIS A 50 10.90 -18.54 -5.94
C HIS A 50 9.77 -19.58 -5.89
N GLY A 51 8.79 -19.48 -6.80
CA GLY A 51 7.55 -20.25 -6.74
C GLY A 51 6.56 -19.75 -5.69
N VAL A 52 5.30 -20.16 -5.83
CA VAL A 52 4.17 -19.71 -4.99
C VAL A 52 4.23 -20.18 -3.53
N THR A 53 5.08 -21.18 -3.24
CA THR A 53 5.29 -21.71 -1.88
C THR A 53 6.35 -20.93 -1.10
N GLY A 54 6.98 -19.92 -1.72
CA GLY A 54 7.99 -19.07 -1.11
C GLY A 54 7.53 -18.37 0.19
N SER A 55 8.50 -17.82 0.92
CA SER A 55 8.28 -17.22 2.23
C SER A 55 7.55 -15.88 2.13
N LEU A 56 6.39 -15.78 2.79
CA LEU A 56 5.62 -14.53 2.86
C LEU A 56 6.33 -13.45 3.70
N ASP A 57 7.19 -13.85 4.65
CA ASP A 57 8.01 -12.89 5.40
C ASP A 57 9.13 -12.31 4.54
N ALA A 58 9.76 -13.13 3.70
CA ALA A 58 10.73 -12.66 2.71
C ALA A 58 10.08 -11.73 1.69
N LEU A 59 8.88 -12.08 1.22
CA LEU A 59 8.07 -11.21 0.38
C LEU A 59 7.75 -9.87 1.05
N ALA A 60 7.29 -9.88 2.31
CA ALA A 60 6.98 -8.66 3.05
C ALA A 60 8.23 -7.75 3.16
N LYS A 61 9.38 -8.34 3.47
CA LYS A 61 10.67 -7.65 3.50
C LYS A 61 11.04 -7.05 2.15
N GLN A 62 10.87 -7.80 1.06
CA GLN A 62 11.14 -7.32 -0.30
C GLN A 62 10.19 -6.19 -0.72
N ALA A 63 8.95 -6.23 -0.26
CA ALA A 63 7.95 -5.17 -0.49
C ALA A 63 8.10 -3.97 0.45
N GLY A 64 9.09 -3.98 1.37
CA GLY A 64 9.30 -2.90 2.32
C GLY A 64 8.16 -2.71 3.32
N VAL A 65 7.33 -3.75 3.54
CA VAL A 65 6.19 -3.72 4.46
C VAL A 65 6.43 -4.63 5.64
N GLY A 66 5.88 -4.27 6.81
CA GLY A 66 5.89 -5.18 7.96
C GLY A 66 5.02 -6.43 7.70
N PRO A 67 5.37 -7.62 8.22
CA PRO A 67 4.56 -8.84 8.07
C PRO A 67 3.11 -8.64 8.49
N GLY A 68 2.88 -7.94 9.61
CA GLY A 68 1.52 -7.61 10.06
C GLY A 68 0.72 -6.75 9.09
N THR A 69 1.37 -5.89 8.30
CA THR A 69 0.70 -5.11 7.24
C THR A 69 0.35 -6.00 6.05
N LEU A 70 1.26 -6.91 5.66
CA LEU A 70 0.97 -7.90 4.61
C LEU A 70 -0.22 -8.77 4.99
N TYR A 71 -0.22 -9.36 6.19
CA TYR A 71 -1.33 -10.19 6.68
C TYR A 71 -2.65 -9.42 6.86
N ARG A 72 -2.61 -8.12 7.17
CA ARG A 72 -3.81 -7.27 7.19
C ARG A 72 -4.43 -7.09 5.81
N HIS A 73 -3.62 -7.00 4.75
CA HIS A 73 -4.12 -6.91 3.38
C HIS A 73 -4.47 -8.28 2.78
N PHE A 74 -3.73 -9.31 3.17
CA PHE A 74 -3.82 -10.67 2.63
C PHE A 74 -3.72 -11.66 3.78
N PRO A 75 -4.86 -12.02 4.41
CA PRO A 75 -4.87 -12.87 5.60
C PRO A 75 -4.28 -14.25 5.37
N THR A 76 -4.34 -14.76 4.14
CA THR A 76 -3.81 -16.06 3.74
C THR A 76 -2.99 -15.94 2.46
N ARG A 77 -2.13 -16.93 2.22
CA ARG A 77 -1.42 -17.08 0.93
C ARG A 77 -2.42 -17.12 -0.22
N ASP A 78 -3.50 -17.88 -0.07
CA ASP A 78 -4.53 -18.01 -1.11
C ASP A 78 -5.21 -16.66 -1.39
N ALA A 79 -5.43 -15.83 -0.37
CA ALA A 79 -5.97 -14.48 -0.57
C ALA A 79 -5.00 -13.56 -1.32
N LEU A 80 -3.69 -13.71 -1.10
CA LEU A 80 -2.67 -13.01 -1.88
C LEU A 80 -2.65 -13.51 -3.33
N LEU A 81 -2.63 -14.82 -3.54
CA LEU A 81 -2.62 -15.43 -4.87
C LEU A 81 -3.88 -15.08 -5.66
N ALA A 82 -5.06 -15.17 -5.04
CA ALA A 82 -6.33 -14.80 -5.66
C ALA A 82 -6.34 -13.32 -6.07
N ALA A 83 -5.83 -12.42 -5.21
CA ALA A 83 -5.73 -11.00 -5.55
C ALA A 83 -4.71 -10.72 -6.66
N LEU A 84 -3.60 -11.47 -6.69
CA LEU A 84 -2.61 -11.37 -7.76
C LEU A 84 -3.18 -11.85 -9.09
N LEU A 85 -3.87 -12.98 -9.10
CA LEU A 85 -4.56 -13.50 -10.29
C LEU A 85 -5.62 -12.53 -10.80
N ALA A 86 -6.45 -11.97 -9.91
CA ALA A 86 -7.45 -10.97 -10.29
C ALA A 86 -6.80 -9.73 -10.94
N ALA A 87 -5.68 -9.25 -10.39
CA ALA A 87 -4.94 -8.12 -10.98
C ALA A 87 -4.38 -8.46 -12.38
N ARG A 88 -3.91 -9.70 -12.60
CA ARG A 88 -3.46 -10.16 -13.92
C ARG A 88 -4.61 -10.32 -14.92
N ASP A 89 -5.75 -10.83 -14.46
CA ASP A 89 -6.95 -10.96 -15.29
C ASP A 89 -7.42 -9.60 -15.81
N GLU A 90 -7.40 -8.57 -14.96
CA GLU A 90 -7.74 -7.19 -15.37
C GLU A 90 -6.78 -6.65 -16.45
N GLU A 91 -5.48 -6.95 -16.35
CA GLU A 91 -4.48 -6.58 -17.36
C GLU A 91 -4.75 -7.31 -18.69
N LEU A 92 -5.00 -8.62 -18.65
CA LEU A 92 -5.30 -9.43 -19.83
C LEU A 92 -6.59 -8.97 -20.53
N VAL A 93 -7.62 -8.64 -19.75
CA VAL A 93 -8.88 -8.07 -20.26
C VAL A 93 -8.64 -6.72 -20.93
N THR A 94 -7.84 -5.85 -20.31
CA THR A 94 -7.47 -4.55 -20.89
C THR A 94 -6.72 -4.70 -22.21
N ARG A 95 -5.76 -5.62 -22.28
CA ARG A 95 -5.00 -5.93 -23.51
C ARG A 95 -5.92 -6.45 -24.61
N ARG A 96 -6.83 -7.38 -24.28
CA ARG A 96 -7.86 -7.90 -25.21
C ARG A 96 -8.71 -6.76 -25.79
N ASP A 97 -9.19 -5.86 -24.94
CA ASP A 97 -10.09 -4.79 -25.37
C ASP A 97 -9.38 -3.77 -26.27
N ALA A 98 -8.10 -3.47 -26.00
CA ALA A 98 -7.27 -2.65 -26.87
C ALA A 98 -7.06 -3.27 -28.26
N ILE A 99 -6.77 -4.57 -28.32
CA ILE A 99 -6.62 -5.31 -29.58
C ILE A 99 -7.93 -5.30 -30.37
N ARG A 100 -9.06 -5.56 -29.69
CA ARG A 100 -10.40 -5.56 -30.31
C ARG A 100 -10.78 -4.20 -30.88
N ALA A 101 -10.45 -3.11 -30.19
CA ALA A 101 -10.72 -1.76 -30.65
C ALA A 101 -9.91 -1.36 -31.90
N GLY A 102 -8.74 -1.98 -32.10
CA GLY A 102 -7.88 -1.73 -33.27
C GLY A 102 -8.41 -2.25 -34.60
N GLY A 103 -9.50 -3.04 -34.62
CA GLY A 103 -10.15 -3.52 -35.84
C GLY A 103 -9.26 -4.42 -36.72
N THR A 104 -8.26 -5.06 -36.12
CA THR A 104 -7.28 -5.89 -36.83
C THR A 104 -7.89 -7.23 -37.26
N ASP A 105 -7.31 -7.83 -38.31
CA ASP A 105 -7.60 -9.21 -38.68
C ASP A 105 -7.50 -10.14 -37.45
N PRO A 106 -8.48 -11.05 -37.22
CA PRO A 106 -8.52 -11.89 -36.03
C PRO A 106 -7.27 -12.76 -35.81
N ALA A 107 -6.60 -13.21 -36.87
CA ALA A 107 -5.38 -14.01 -36.74
C ALA A 107 -4.21 -13.16 -36.22
N VAL A 108 -4.04 -11.96 -36.78
CA VAL A 108 -3.02 -10.99 -36.34
C VAL A 108 -3.27 -10.53 -34.89
N ALA A 109 -4.53 -10.32 -34.52
CA ALA A 109 -4.94 -9.98 -33.17
C ALA A 109 -4.59 -11.08 -32.15
N LEU A 110 -4.78 -12.35 -32.53
CA LEU A 110 -4.47 -13.50 -31.67
C LEU A 110 -2.94 -13.68 -31.52
N ASP A 111 -2.17 -13.56 -32.59
CA ASP A 111 -0.71 -13.64 -32.55
C ASP A 111 -0.12 -12.57 -31.64
N GLY A 112 -0.63 -11.33 -31.72
CA GLY A 112 -0.23 -10.25 -30.84
C GLY A 112 -0.68 -10.40 -29.38
N TRP A 113 -1.62 -11.29 -29.07
CA TRP A 113 -2.03 -11.62 -27.70
C TRP A 113 -1.23 -12.77 -27.09
N LEU A 114 -0.83 -13.75 -27.90
CA LEU A 114 -0.05 -14.92 -27.48
C LEU A 114 1.47 -14.67 -27.35
N ALA A 115 1.98 -13.63 -28.02
CA ALA A 115 3.37 -13.17 -27.91
C ALA A 115 3.62 -12.33 -26.64
#